data_AF-A0A6B0CVJ7-F1
#
_entry.id   AF-A0A6B0CVJ7-F1
#
_cell.length_a   1.000
_cell.length_b   1.000
_cell.length_c   1.000
_cell.angle_alpha   90.00
_cell.angle_beta   90.00
_cell.angle_gamma   90.00
#
_symmetry.space_group_name_H-M   'P 1'
#
loop_
_entity.id
_entity.type
_entity.pdbx_description
1 polymer ?
#
loop_
_entity_poly.entity_id
_entity_poly.type
_entity_poly.pdbx_seq_one_letter_code
_entity_poly.pdbx_strand_id
1 'polypeptide(L)'
;MLGTDELYKLLYRHMGPQNWWPADNDIELMLGAILVQNTRWRNAEIALNQIKEHTHFNPNHILELPIETLQSLIHSSGFYKSKTLTIKTLLTWLARHHFNYQEINERYK
;
A
#
# COMPACT_ATOMS: atom_id res chain seq x y z
N MET A 1 17.37 2.55 31.32
CA MET A 1 16.75 2.18 30.03
C MET A 1 15.37 2.80 30.04
N LEU A 2 15.01 3.59 29.03
CA LEU A 2 13.69 4.24 29.00
C LEU A 2 12.60 3.18 28.80
N GLY A 3 11.45 3.34 29.46
CA GLY A 3 10.26 2.55 29.13
C GLY A 3 9.72 2.92 27.75
N THR A 4 8.91 2.04 27.15
CA THR A 4 8.29 2.27 25.83
C THR A 4 7.47 3.57 25.80
N ASP A 5 6.72 3.85 26.86
CA ASP A 5 5.87 5.03 26.96
C ASP A 5 6.70 6.32 27.07
N GLU A 6 7.80 6.28 27.80
CA GLU A 6 8.71 7.40 27.95
C GLU A 6 9.45 7.69 26.65
N LEU A 7 9.92 6.64 25.98
CA LEU A 7 10.55 6.73 24.66
C LEU A 7 9.57 7.30 23.62
N TYR A 8 8.32 6.81 23.60
CA TYR A 8 7.28 7.33 22.72
C TYR A 8 7.04 8.83 22.95
N LYS A 9 6.83 9.25 24.22
CA LYS A 9 6.60 10.66 24.56
C LYS A 9 7.78 11.55 24.17
N LEU A 10 9.00 11.06 24.35
CA LEU A 10 10.23 11.76 23.98
C LEU A 10 10.30 11.97 22.47
N LEU A 11 10.16 10.90 21.68
CA LEU A 11 10.18 10.97 20.22
C LEU A 11 9.04 11.84 19.69
N TYR A 12 7.83 11.69 20.23
CA TYR A 12 6.67 12.48 19.82
C TYR A 12 6.87 13.98 20.11
N ARG A 13 7.46 14.34 21.26
CA ARG A 13 7.77 15.75 21.57
C ARG A 13 8.80 16.34 20.62
N HIS A 14 9.82 15.56 20.24
CA HIS A 14 10.91 16.03 19.39
C HIS A 14 10.52 16.08 17.91
N MET A 15 9.80 15.08 17.41
CA MET A 15 9.51 14.95 16.00
C MET A 15 8.12 15.52 15.65
N GLY A 16 7.19 15.55 16.60
CA GLY A 16 5.80 15.93 16.38
C GLY A 16 4.98 14.81 15.69
N PRO A 17 3.71 15.06 15.36
CA PRO A 17 2.91 14.15 14.55
C PRO A 17 3.55 13.96 13.17
N GLN A 18 3.99 12.74 12.87
CA GLN A 18 4.78 12.46 11.66
C GLN A 18 3.94 12.30 10.40
N ASN A 19 2.65 11.94 10.53
CA ASN A 19 1.82 11.51 9.39
C ASN A 19 2.58 10.55 8.46
N TRP A 20 3.33 9.62 9.06
CA TRP A 20 4.41 8.85 8.43
C TRP A 20 3.95 7.89 7.32
N TRP A 21 2.64 7.75 7.14
CA TRP A 21 2.04 6.93 6.10
C TRP A 21 0.73 7.57 5.59
N PRO A 22 0.82 8.68 4.83
CA PRO A 22 -0.35 9.32 4.28
C PRO A 22 -0.91 8.45 3.14
N ALA A 23 -2.20 8.20 3.15
CA ALA A 23 -2.92 7.53 2.08
C ALA A 23 -4.32 8.13 1.97
N ASP A 24 -4.79 8.33 0.75
CA ASP A 24 -6.11 8.88 0.45
C ASP A 24 -7.22 7.84 0.73
N ASN A 25 -6.90 6.55 0.59
CA ASN A 25 -7.82 5.44 0.86
C ASN A 25 -7.09 4.12 1.22
N ASP A 26 -7.87 3.12 1.62
CA ASP A 26 -7.36 1.81 2.05
C ASP A 26 -6.61 1.06 0.92
N ILE A 27 -6.97 1.29 -0.35
CA ILE A 27 -6.29 0.68 -1.49
C ILE A 27 -4.87 1.25 -1.60
N GLU A 28 -4.71 2.57 -1.58
CA GLU A 28 -3.39 3.21 -1.58
C GLU A 28 -2.54 2.73 -0.39
N LEU A 29 -3.13 2.66 0.80
CA LEU A 29 -2.47 2.18 2.01
C LEU A 29 -1.88 0.76 1.80
N MET A 30 -2.71 -0.17 1.33
CA MET A 30 -2.30 -1.56 1.09
C MET A 30 -1.25 -1.67 -0.03
N LEU A 31 -1.41 -0.91 -1.12
CA LEU A 31 -0.43 -0.89 -2.20
C LEU A 31 0.92 -0.36 -1.72
N GLY A 32 0.93 0.73 -0.96
CA GLY A 32 2.15 1.28 -0.38
C GLY A 32 2.89 0.23 0.47
N ALA A 33 2.15 -0.52 1.29
CA ALA A 33 2.73 -1.54 2.17
C ALA A 33 3.39 -2.69 1.38
N ILE A 34 2.88 -3.01 0.19
CA ILE A 34 3.51 -3.95 -0.74
C ILE A 34 4.71 -3.30 -1.43
N LEU A 35 4.56 -2.08 -1.91
CA LEU A 35 5.53 -1.40 -2.76
C LEU A 35 6.80 -1.00 -2.02
N VAL A 36 6.72 -0.66 -0.72
CA VAL A 36 7.91 -0.27 0.07
C VAL A 36 8.87 -1.44 0.36
N GLN A 37 8.41 -2.68 0.22
CA GLN A 37 9.20 -3.85 0.60
C GLN A 37 10.50 -3.92 -0.22
N ASN A 38 11.63 -4.00 0.48
CA ASN A 38 12.98 -4.06 -0.11
C ASN A 38 13.29 -2.90 -1.09
N THR A 39 12.75 -1.71 -0.83
CA THR A 39 13.07 -0.50 -1.61
C THR A 39 13.06 0.76 -0.73
N ARG A 40 13.48 1.90 -1.30
CA ARG A 40 13.40 3.20 -0.63
C ARG A 40 11.99 3.77 -0.76
N TRP A 41 11.50 4.49 0.26
CA TRP A 41 10.16 5.12 0.21
C TRP A 41 9.92 5.94 -1.06
N ARG A 42 10.89 6.79 -1.45
CA ARG A 42 10.82 7.59 -2.69
C ARG A 42 10.50 6.77 -3.94
N ASN A 43 10.99 5.53 -4.03
CA ASN A 43 10.71 4.66 -5.18
C ASN A 43 9.30 4.06 -5.15
N ALA A 44 8.79 3.76 -3.96
CA ALA A 44 7.41 3.32 -3.75
C ALA A 44 6.44 4.48 -4.02
N GLU A 45 6.75 5.69 -3.59
CA GLU A 45 5.97 6.90 -3.86
C GLU A 45 5.86 7.20 -5.36
N ILE A 46 6.95 7.06 -6.13
CA ILE A 46 6.89 7.17 -7.60
C ILE A 46 5.93 6.12 -8.18
N ALA A 47 6.00 4.87 -7.73
CA ALA A 47 5.10 3.81 -8.19
C ALA A 47 3.63 4.06 -7.82
N LEU A 48 3.37 4.54 -6.60
CA LEU A 48 2.03 4.92 -6.14
C LEU A 48 1.45 6.04 -6.98
N ASN A 49 2.23 7.08 -7.26
CA ASN A 49 1.80 8.18 -8.13
C ASN A 49 1.48 7.67 -9.54
N GLN A 50 2.30 6.78 -10.11
CA GLN A 50 2.00 6.17 -11.41
C GLN A 50 0.68 5.38 -11.39
N ILE A 51 0.42 4.59 -10.34
CA ILE A 51 -0.87 3.90 -10.17
C ILE A 51 -2.03 4.91 -10.04
N LYS A 52 -1.86 5.97 -9.24
CA LYS A 52 -2.86 7.01 -9.01
C LYS A 52 -3.29 7.67 -10.31
N GLU A 53 -2.34 8.14 -11.12
CA GLU A 53 -2.62 8.80 -12.39
C GLU A 53 -3.38 7.89 -13.37
N HIS A 54 -3.11 6.57 -13.36
CA HIS A 54 -3.73 5.63 -14.30
C HIS A 54 -5.07 5.05 -13.81
N THR A 55 -5.27 4.96 -12.50
CA THR A 55 -6.39 4.18 -11.93
C THR A 55 -7.19 4.92 -10.88
N HIS A 56 -6.69 6.05 -10.38
CA HIS A 56 -7.23 6.78 -9.23
C HIS A 56 -7.36 5.88 -7.98
N PHE A 57 -6.49 4.88 -7.85
CA PHE A 57 -6.58 3.81 -6.85
C PHE A 57 -7.91 3.05 -6.84
N ASN A 58 -8.66 3.06 -7.94
CA ASN A 58 -9.83 2.22 -8.09
C ASN A 58 -9.38 0.76 -8.29
N PRO A 59 -9.76 -0.17 -7.39
CA PRO A 59 -9.23 -1.53 -7.43
C PRO A 59 -9.70 -2.31 -8.67
N ASN A 60 -10.87 -2.00 -9.23
CA ASN A 60 -11.36 -2.63 -10.46
C ASN A 60 -10.49 -2.21 -11.65
N HIS A 61 -10.18 -0.92 -11.78
CA HIS A 61 -9.27 -0.43 -12.82
C HIS A 61 -7.88 -1.07 -12.70
N ILE A 62 -7.35 -1.21 -11.47
CA ILE A 62 -6.05 -1.88 -11.25
C ILE A 62 -6.14 -3.36 -11.66
N LEU A 63 -7.24 -4.05 -11.38
CA LEU A 63 -7.45 -5.45 -11.77
C LEU A 63 -7.58 -5.65 -13.29
N GLU A 64 -8.08 -4.66 -14.01
CA GLU A 64 -8.21 -4.68 -15.48
C GLU A 64 -6.90 -4.43 -16.22
N LEU A 65 -5.91 -3.77 -15.59
CA LEU A 65 -4.61 -3.52 -16.23
C LEU A 65 -3.94 -4.82 -16.69
N PRO A 66 -3.35 -4.88 -17.90
CA PRO A 66 -2.44 -5.96 -18.27
C PRO A 66 -1.28 -6.09 -17.26
N ILE A 67 -0.77 -7.31 -17.09
CA ILE A 67 0.30 -7.59 -16.12
C ILE A 67 1.53 -6.73 -16.44
N GLU A 68 1.87 -6.61 -17.71
CA GLU A 68 3.02 -5.86 -18.21
C GLU A 68 2.87 -4.37 -17.94
N THR A 69 1.65 -3.83 -18.08
CA THR A 69 1.34 -2.44 -17.75
C THR A 69 1.55 -2.19 -16.25
N LEU A 70 0.96 -3.03 -15.39
CA LEU A 70 1.13 -2.86 -13.94
C LEU A 70 2.60 -3.00 -13.51
N GLN A 71 3.34 -3.94 -14.10
CA GLN A 71 4.78 -4.08 -13.88
C GLN A 71 5.56 -2.82 -14.26
N SER A 72 5.21 -2.18 -15.38
CA SER A 72 5.81 -0.93 -15.82
C SER A 72 5.55 0.21 -14.84
N LEU A 73 4.30 0.39 -14.40
CA LEU A 73 3.91 1.45 -13.45
C LEU A 73 4.66 1.35 -12.12
N ILE A 74 4.94 0.12 -11.66
CA ILE A 74 5.60 -0.10 -10.37
C ILE A 74 7.09 -0.43 -10.47
N HIS A 75 7.68 -0.30 -11.66
CA HIS A 75 9.07 -0.70 -11.92
C HIS A 75 10.06 -0.04 -10.97
N SER A 76 9.84 1.24 -10.61
CA SER A 76 10.68 1.99 -9.67
C SER A 76 10.81 1.30 -8.31
N SER A 77 9.79 0.57 -7.87
CA SER A 77 9.75 -0.06 -6.55
C SER A 77 10.63 -1.30 -6.42
N GLY A 78 11.24 -1.81 -7.51
CA GLY A 78 12.03 -3.04 -7.49
C GLY A 78 11.19 -4.29 -7.19
N PHE A 79 11.68 -5.49 -7.53
CA PHE A 79 10.90 -6.73 -7.42
C PHE A 79 9.49 -6.63 -8.03
N TYR A 80 9.32 -5.80 -9.07
CA TYR A 80 8.01 -5.41 -9.61
C TYR A 80 7.20 -6.60 -10.13
N LYS A 81 7.84 -7.68 -10.58
CA LYS A 81 7.15 -8.91 -11.00
C LYS A 81 6.41 -9.59 -9.85
N SER A 82 7.08 -9.82 -8.72
CA SER A 82 6.45 -10.43 -7.54
C SER A 82 5.45 -9.48 -6.90
N LYS A 83 5.76 -8.19 -6.81
CA LYS A 83 4.83 -7.18 -6.31
C LYS A 83 3.56 -7.08 -7.15
N THR A 84 3.67 -7.16 -8.48
CA THR A 84 2.50 -7.21 -9.37
C THR A 84 1.60 -8.40 -9.06
N LEU A 85 2.19 -9.58 -8.87
CA LEU A 85 1.44 -10.78 -8.49
C LEU A 85 0.76 -10.61 -7.13
N THR A 86 1.47 -10.07 -6.13
CA THR A 86 0.92 -9.80 -4.80
C THR A 86 -0.27 -8.83 -4.87
N ILE A 87 -0.12 -7.73 -5.60
CA ILE A 87 -1.18 -6.72 -5.79
C ILE A 87 -2.42 -7.36 -6.44
N LYS A 88 -2.25 -8.04 -7.59
CA LYS A 88 -3.37 -8.69 -8.29
C LYS A 88 -4.05 -9.74 -7.40
N THR A 89 -3.27 -10.52 -6.66
CA THR A 89 -3.80 -11.58 -5.78
C THR A 89 -4.61 -10.98 -4.63
N LEU A 90 -4.08 -9.94 -3.96
CA LEU A 90 -4.77 -9.24 -2.89
C LEU A 90 -6.08 -8.63 -3.38
N LEU A 91 -6.05 -7.85 -4.46
CA LEU A 91 -7.24 -7.18 -4.98
C LEU A 91 -8.28 -8.18 -5.50
N THR A 92 -7.86 -9.29 -6.10
CA THR A 92 -8.77 -10.36 -6.53
C THR A 92 -9.46 -11.00 -5.35
N TRP A 93 -8.74 -11.22 -4.24
CA TRP A 93 -9.34 -11.77 -3.03
C TRP A 93 -10.33 -10.77 -2.40
N LEU A 94 -9.96 -9.49 -2.30
CA LEU A 94 -10.86 -8.44 -1.81
C LEU A 94 -12.11 -8.29 -2.66
N ALA A 95 -12.01 -8.43 -3.99
CA ALA A 95 -13.13 -8.37 -4.90
C ALA A 95 -14.18 -9.47 -4.63
N ARG A 96 -13.76 -10.65 -4.14
CA ARG A 96 -14.68 -11.74 -3.73
C ARG A 96 -15.54 -11.37 -2.52
N HIS A 97 -15.10 -10.38 -1.74
CA HIS A 97 -15.81 -9.80 -0.61
C HIS A 97 -16.34 -8.40 -0.92
N HIS A 98 -16.41 -8.03 -2.20
CA HIS A 98 -16.88 -6.72 -2.66
C HIS A 98 -16.16 -5.54 -1.98
N PHE A 99 -14.90 -5.73 -1.59
CA PHE A 99 -14.11 -4.75 -0.82
C PHE A 99 -14.76 -4.33 0.52
N ASN A 100 -15.62 -5.18 1.11
CA ASN A 100 -16.23 -4.95 2.41
C ASN A 100 -15.30 -5.41 3.55
N TYR A 101 -14.53 -4.49 4.10
CA TYR A 101 -13.56 -4.78 5.15
C TYR A 101 -14.20 -5.20 6.49
N GLN A 102 -15.42 -4.74 6.78
CA GLN A 102 -16.13 -5.13 8.00
C GLN A 102 -16.54 -6.60 7.95
N GLU A 103 -17.15 -7.02 6.82
CA GLU A 103 -17.52 -8.42 6.60
C GLU A 103 -16.31 -9.35 6.69
N ILE A 104 -15.19 -8.96 6.06
CA ILE A 104 -13.94 -9.72 6.13
C ILE A 104 -13.49 -9.91 7.58
N ASN A 105 -13.47 -8.83 8.36
CA ASN A 105 -13.01 -8.87 9.75
C ASN A 105 -13.92 -9.72 10.64
N GLU A 106 -15.23 -9.73 10.40
CA GLU A 106 -16.17 -10.59 11.14
C GLU A 106 -16.00 -12.06 10.77
N ARG A 107 -15.74 -12.36 9.49
CA ARG A 107 -15.61 -13.72 8.99
C ARG A 107 -14.32 -14.44 9.40
N TYR A 108 -13.23 -13.69 9.55
CA TYR A 108 -11.89 -14.25 9.80
C TYR A 108 -11.31 -13.90 11.18
N LYS A 109 -12.17 -13.47 12.10
CA LYS A 109 -11.82 -13.27 13.51
C LYS A 109 -11.55 -14.57 14.24
#